data_AF-S8E7H1-F1
#
_entry.id   AF-S8E7H1-F1
#
_cell.length_a   1.000
_cell.length_b   1.000
_cell.length_c   1.000
_cell.angle_alpha   90.00
_cell.angle_beta   90.00
_cell.angle_gamma   90.00
#
_symmetry.space_group_name_H-M   'P 1'
#
loop_
_entity.id
_entity.type
_entity.pdbx_description
1 polymer ?
#
loop_
_entity_poly.entity_id
_entity_poly.type
_entity_poly.pdbx_seq_one_letter_code
_entity_poly.pdbx_strand_id
1 'polypeptide(L)'
;MTWVLGWPFYHDDAIKIAKKLNLVKDPNAEEVKYIDAGRSWVIDRAGILQGFCCWVGTMPELVISAYVEFGDKPTPPTNAELDRDYLMSKKQYRRLKRLMPLRDFAWYQHDDPSCTLYKTTKWVYDDEEEKGEEAKDESKCEGAADTEEEEEVVDDDGGSDWEDEDDEDCDCETVRASARKRSYA
;
A
#
# COMPACT_ATOMS: atom_id res chain seq x y z
N MET A 1 -6.35 -16.72 -9.31
CA MET A 1 -7.02 -15.46 -9.69
C MET A 1 -6.86 -14.46 -8.56
N THR A 2 -5.95 -13.50 -8.71
CA THR A 2 -5.73 -12.46 -7.70
C THR A 2 -6.89 -11.45 -7.68
N TRP A 3 -7.41 -11.18 -6.48
CA TRP A 3 -8.44 -10.16 -6.25
C TRP A 3 -7.84 -8.95 -5.53
N VAL A 4 -8.18 -7.76 -6.00
CA VAL A 4 -7.66 -6.49 -5.48
C VAL A 4 -8.83 -5.64 -5.02
N LEU A 5 -8.87 -5.33 -3.72
CA LEU A 5 -9.82 -4.38 -3.16
C LEU A 5 -9.17 -3.00 -3.19
N GLY A 6 -9.76 -2.03 -3.89
CA GLY A 6 -9.09 -0.74 -4.06
C GLY A 6 -9.86 0.30 -4.84
N TRP A 7 -9.13 1.34 -5.23
CA TRP A 7 -9.65 2.44 -6.05
C TRP A 7 -8.99 2.44 -7.44
N PRO A 8 -9.76 2.40 -8.53
CA PRO A 8 -9.23 2.61 -9.86
C PRO A 8 -8.60 3.99 -9.98
N PHE A 9 -7.39 4.04 -10.56
CA PHE A 9 -6.69 5.24 -10.95
C PHE A 9 -6.73 5.40 -12.47
N TYR A 10 -7.85 5.97 -12.91
CA TYR A 10 -8.17 6.23 -14.29
C TYR A 10 -7.14 7.14 -14.98
N HIS A 11 -6.85 6.83 -16.25
CA HIS A 11 -5.92 7.58 -17.09
C HIS A 11 -6.18 9.09 -17.11
N ASP A 12 -7.45 9.51 -17.25
CA ASP A 12 -7.82 10.92 -17.29
C ASP A 12 -7.37 11.69 -16.04
N ASP A 13 -7.48 11.07 -14.87
CA ASP A 13 -7.11 11.73 -13.62
C ASP A 13 -5.58 11.78 -13.47
N ALA A 14 -4.87 10.72 -13.90
CA ALA A 14 -3.41 10.71 -13.94
C ALA A 14 -2.87 11.80 -14.87
N ILE A 15 -3.44 11.95 -16.08
CA ILE A 15 -3.06 12.99 -17.05
C ILE A 15 -3.32 14.38 -16.47
N LYS A 16 -4.49 14.61 -15.86
CA LYS A 16 -4.81 15.90 -15.21
C LYS A 16 -3.81 16.26 -14.12
N ILE A 17 -3.46 15.28 -13.27
CA ILE A 17 -2.48 15.48 -12.20
C ILE A 17 -1.09 15.80 -12.80
N ALA A 18 -0.65 15.02 -13.79
CA ALA A 18 0.66 15.21 -14.42
C ALA A 18 0.80 16.57 -15.10
N LYS A 19 -0.24 17.02 -15.82
CA LYS A 19 -0.27 18.34 -16.46
C LYS A 19 -0.30 19.46 -15.42
N LYS A 20 -1.14 19.35 -14.38
CA LYS A 20 -1.26 20.36 -13.32
C LYS A 20 0.06 20.57 -12.57
N LEU A 21 0.84 19.51 -12.38
CA LEU A 21 2.11 19.55 -11.67
C LEU A 21 3.33 19.70 -12.59
N ASN A 22 3.10 19.84 -13.90
CA ASN A 22 4.15 19.95 -14.92
C ASN A 22 5.20 18.83 -14.83
N LEU A 23 4.74 17.58 -14.64
CA LEU A 23 5.64 16.43 -14.42
C LEU A 23 6.37 15.99 -15.71
N VAL A 24 5.78 16.26 -16.87
CA VAL A 24 6.37 15.95 -18.19
C VAL A 24 6.72 17.25 -18.88
N LYS A 25 8.01 17.45 -19.15
CA LYS A 25 8.56 18.69 -19.76
C LYS A 25 8.44 18.73 -21.28
N ASP A 26 8.34 17.57 -21.92
CA ASP A 26 8.23 17.45 -23.37
C ASP A 26 6.81 17.86 -23.81
N PRO A 27 6.67 18.94 -24.60
CA PRO A 27 5.37 19.43 -25.06
C PRO A 27 4.70 18.50 -26.08
N ASN A 28 5.46 17.60 -26.71
CA ASN A 28 4.96 16.63 -27.69
C ASN A 28 4.86 15.22 -27.12
N ALA A 29 4.88 15.08 -25.80
CA ALA A 29 4.77 13.78 -25.15
C ALA A 29 3.42 13.11 -25.44
N GLU A 30 3.48 11.82 -25.73
CA GLU A 30 2.29 10.97 -25.82
C GLU A 30 1.58 10.85 -24.46
N GLU A 31 0.28 10.56 -24.48
CA GLU A 31 -0.55 10.49 -23.26
C GLU A 31 -0.04 9.47 -22.25
N VAL A 32 0.52 8.35 -22.71
CA VAL A 32 1.11 7.31 -21.85
C VAL A 32 2.18 7.89 -20.92
N LYS A 33 3.02 8.82 -21.41
CA LYS A 33 4.04 9.47 -20.57
C LYS A 33 3.42 10.29 -19.43
N TYR A 34 2.29 10.95 -19.69
CA TYR A 34 1.57 11.71 -18.67
C TYR A 34 0.87 10.78 -17.67
N ILE A 35 0.29 9.68 -18.15
CA ILE A 35 -0.34 8.65 -17.32
C ILE A 35 0.69 8.09 -16.34
N ASP A 36 1.84 7.64 -16.84
CA ASP A 36 2.88 7.03 -16.02
C ASP A 36 3.45 8.04 -15.02
N ALA A 37 3.75 9.26 -15.45
CA ALA A 37 4.25 10.30 -14.55
C ALA A 37 3.26 10.64 -13.44
N GLY A 38 1.96 10.75 -13.76
CA GLY A 38 0.91 10.99 -12.77
C GLY A 38 0.75 9.83 -11.79
N ARG A 39 0.81 8.59 -12.30
CA ARG A 39 0.74 7.36 -11.49
C ARG A 39 1.90 7.27 -10.52
N SER A 40 3.15 7.34 -11.01
CA SER A 40 4.35 7.29 -10.16
C SER A 40 4.31 8.37 -9.09
N TRP A 41 4.00 9.62 -9.45
CA TRP A 41 3.97 10.72 -8.49
C TRP A 41 2.96 10.51 -7.35
N VAL A 42 1.76 10.01 -7.65
CA VAL A 42 0.73 9.72 -6.62
C VAL A 42 1.16 8.56 -5.73
N ILE A 43 1.66 7.46 -6.31
CA ILE A 43 2.06 6.25 -5.56
C ILE A 43 3.17 6.60 -4.56
N ASP A 44 4.22 7.27 -5.04
CA ASP A 44 5.37 7.68 -4.23
C ASP A 44 4.92 8.60 -3.08
N ARG A 45 4.08 9.59 -3.38
CA ARG A 45 3.67 10.58 -2.38
C ARG A 45 2.63 10.04 -1.40
N ALA A 46 1.81 9.08 -1.82
CA ALA A 46 0.88 8.39 -0.94
C ALA A 46 1.63 7.43 0.00
N GLY A 47 2.85 7.00 -0.37
CA GLY A 47 3.60 5.96 0.33
C GLY A 47 2.88 4.61 0.21
N ILE A 48 2.30 4.36 -0.97
CA ILE A 48 1.60 3.12 -1.26
C ILE A 48 2.56 2.19 -1.98
N LEU A 49 2.61 0.95 -1.53
CA LEU A 49 3.54 -0.04 -2.05
C LEU A 49 2.97 -0.86 -3.21
N GLN A 50 1.64 -0.84 -3.38
CA GLN A 50 0.96 -1.82 -4.23
C GLN A 50 -0.14 -1.16 -5.08
N GLY A 51 -0.01 -1.37 -6.39
CA GLY A 51 -1.00 -1.03 -7.41
C GLY A 51 -0.95 -2.10 -8.49
N PHE A 52 -2.12 -2.47 -9.02
CA PHE A 52 -2.28 -3.63 -9.89
C PHE A 52 -3.10 -3.25 -11.13
N CYS A 53 -2.73 -3.74 -12.30
CA CYS A 53 -3.57 -3.59 -13.49
C CYS A 53 -4.76 -4.54 -13.35
N CYS A 54 -5.98 -4.03 -13.25
CA CYS A 54 -7.18 -4.85 -13.03
C CYS A 54 -8.25 -4.56 -14.08
N TRP A 55 -9.12 -5.53 -14.34
CA TRP A 55 -10.30 -5.32 -15.17
C TRP A 55 -11.29 -4.40 -14.44
N VAL A 56 -11.49 -3.20 -14.98
CA VAL A 56 -12.49 -2.23 -14.53
C VAL A 56 -13.50 -2.04 -15.66
N GLY A 57 -14.67 -2.69 -15.53
CA GLY A 57 -15.60 -2.81 -16.65
C GLY A 57 -15.00 -3.65 -17.77
N THR A 58 -14.75 -3.04 -18.93
CA THR A 58 -14.20 -3.72 -20.13
C THR A 58 -12.75 -3.34 -20.43
N MET A 59 -12.12 -2.50 -19.61
CA MET A 59 -10.77 -1.99 -19.85
C MET A 59 -9.86 -2.28 -18.65
N PRO A 60 -8.57 -2.55 -18.88
CA PRO A 60 -7.62 -2.65 -17.79
C PRO A 60 -7.26 -1.26 -17.27
N GLU A 61 -7.35 -1.10 -15.95
CA GLU A 61 -7.00 0.13 -15.24
C GLU A 61 -6.10 -0.19 -14.05
N LEU A 62 -5.22 0.74 -13.69
CA LEU A 62 -4.44 0.59 -12.47
C LEU A 62 -5.34 0.77 -11.25
N VAL A 63 -5.49 -0.24 -10.40
CA VAL A 63 -6.18 -0.16 -9.10
C VAL A 63 -5.15 -0.01 -7.99
N ILE A 64 -5.27 1.06 -7.21
CA ILE A 64 -4.46 1.28 -6.01
C ILE A 64 -5.07 0.45 -4.88
N SER A 65 -4.33 -0.56 -4.43
CA SER A 65 -4.86 -1.60 -3.53
C SER A 65 -4.97 -1.10 -2.10
N ALA A 66 -6.16 -1.22 -1.52
CA ALA A 66 -6.37 -1.20 -0.07
C ALA A 66 -6.06 -2.57 0.54
N TYR A 67 -6.32 -3.66 -0.19
CA TYR A 67 -6.04 -5.04 0.19
C TYR A 67 -5.86 -5.89 -1.07
N VAL A 68 -5.09 -6.97 -0.95
CA VAL A 68 -4.85 -7.93 -2.03
C VAL A 68 -5.06 -9.33 -1.48
N GLU A 69 -5.92 -10.08 -2.14
CA GLU A 69 -6.07 -11.52 -1.91
C GLU A 69 -5.33 -12.27 -3.00
N PHE A 70 -4.28 -12.99 -2.60
CA PHE A 70 -3.59 -13.94 -3.47
C PHE A 70 -4.23 -15.32 -3.32
N GLY A 71 -4.72 -15.89 -4.41
CA GLY A 71 -5.29 -17.24 -4.39
C GLY A 71 -6.07 -17.58 -5.65
N ASP A 72 -6.65 -18.78 -5.70
CA ASP A 72 -7.47 -19.28 -6.81
C ASP A 72 -8.96 -19.36 -6.45
N LYS A 73 -9.46 -18.37 -5.69
CA LYS A 73 -10.89 -18.27 -5.41
C LYS A 73 -11.61 -17.65 -6.62
N PRO A 74 -12.73 -18.23 -7.09
CA PRO A 74 -13.49 -17.70 -8.22
C PRO A 74 -14.25 -16.41 -7.87
N THR A 75 -14.36 -16.09 -6.58
CA THR A 75 -15.03 -14.90 -6.06
C THR A 75 -14.11 -14.13 -5.13
N PRO A 76 -14.25 -12.80 -5.03
CA PRO A 76 -13.49 -12.02 -4.07
C PRO A 76 -13.85 -12.41 -2.62
N PRO A 77 -12.96 -12.19 -1.66
CA PRO A 77 -13.25 -12.38 -0.24
C PRO A 77 -14.44 -11.56 0.25
N THR A 78 -15.14 -12.12 1.22
CA THR A 78 -16.15 -11.41 2.01
C THR A 78 -15.49 -10.52 3.07
N ASN A 79 -16.26 -9.57 3.62
CA ASN A 79 -15.75 -8.68 4.68
C ASN A 79 -15.30 -9.42 5.95
N ALA A 80 -15.78 -10.64 6.19
CA ALA A 80 -15.39 -11.46 7.33
C ALA A 80 -14.06 -12.20 7.11
N GLU A 81 -13.68 -12.41 5.86
CA GLU A 81 -12.41 -13.06 5.48
C GLU A 81 -11.26 -12.05 5.34
N LEU A 82 -11.55 -10.75 5.37
CA LEU A 82 -10.54 -9.70 5.28
C LEU A 82 -9.69 -9.66 6.54
N ASP A 83 -8.41 -9.96 6.38
CA ASP A 83 -7.42 -9.67 7.40
C ASP A 83 -7.18 -8.15 7.49
N ARG A 84 -7.57 -7.57 8.62
CA ARG A 84 -7.55 -6.11 8.83
C ARG A 84 -6.15 -5.57 9.04
N ASP A 85 -5.19 -6.41 9.40
CA ASP A 85 -3.81 -5.98 9.65
C ASP A 85 -3.08 -5.72 8.33
N TYR A 86 -3.52 -6.36 7.24
CA TYR A 86 -3.00 -6.13 5.89
C TYR A 86 -3.74 -5.02 5.13
N LEU A 87 -4.77 -4.41 5.71
CA LEU A 87 -5.44 -3.26 5.09
C LEU A 87 -4.51 -2.05 5.05
N MET A 88 -4.63 -1.27 3.98
CA MET A 88 -3.99 0.04 3.86
C MET A 88 -4.21 0.87 5.14
N SER A 89 -3.11 1.38 5.70
CA SER A 89 -3.17 2.17 6.92
C SER A 89 -4.00 3.45 6.73
N LYS A 90 -4.61 3.93 7.81
CA LYS A 90 -5.34 5.22 7.81
C LYS A 90 -4.46 6.40 7.36
N LYS A 91 -3.14 6.33 7.60
CA LYS A 91 -2.17 7.34 7.17
C LYS A 91 -2.02 7.36 5.64
N GLN A 92 -1.87 6.19 5.01
CA GLN A 92 -1.81 6.05 3.55
C GLN A 92 -3.12 6.49 2.91
N TYR A 93 -4.27 6.03 3.43
CA TYR A 93 -5.58 6.44 2.92
C TYR A 93 -5.77 7.97 2.90
N ARG A 94 -5.42 8.65 4.01
CA ARG A 94 -5.53 10.11 4.09
C ARG A 94 -4.61 10.83 3.10
N ARG A 95 -3.40 10.29 2.85
CA ARG A 95 -2.49 10.84 1.84
C ARG A 95 -3.08 10.65 0.45
N LEU A 96 -3.52 9.45 0.12
CA LEU A 96 -4.11 9.13 -1.17
C LEU A 96 -5.31 10.02 -1.49
N LYS A 97 -6.22 10.20 -0.52
CA LYS A 97 -7.40 11.07 -0.64
C LYS A 97 -7.06 12.53 -0.97
N ARG A 98 -5.86 13.01 -0.64
CA ARG A 98 -5.40 14.37 -0.98
C ARG A 98 -4.80 14.46 -2.38
N LEU A 99 -4.39 13.34 -2.96
CA LEU A 99 -3.62 13.29 -4.20
C LEU A 99 -4.50 12.97 -5.41
N MET A 100 -5.57 12.19 -5.22
CA MET A 100 -6.48 11.81 -6.30
C MET A 100 -7.93 11.65 -5.81
N PRO A 101 -8.92 11.72 -6.74
CA PRO A 101 -10.29 11.35 -6.43
C PRO A 101 -10.40 9.88 -6.06
N LEU A 102 -11.07 9.58 -4.95
CA LEU A 102 -11.38 8.21 -4.54
C LEU A 102 -12.82 7.89 -4.92
N ARG A 103 -12.99 7.18 -6.05
CA ARG A 103 -14.29 6.71 -6.55
C ARG A 103 -14.22 5.20 -6.82
N ASP A 104 -15.39 4.58 -6.90
CA ASP A 104 -15.55 3.18 -7.30
C ASP A 104 -14.72 2.21 -6.44
N PHE A 105 -14.80 2.35 -5.10
CA PHE A 105 -14.15 1.41 -4.20
C PHE A 105 -14.83 0.05 -4.27
N ALA A 106 -14.13 -0.96 -4.77
CA ALA A 106 -14.68 -2.30 -4.95
C ALA A 106 -13.57 -3.35 -5.09
N TRP A 107 -13.99 -4.60 -5.20
CA TRP A 107 -13.14 -5.70 -5.63
C TRP A 107 -12.98 -5.71 -7.14
N TYR A 108 -11.74 -5.84 -7.58
CA TYR A 108 -11.35 -5.93 -8.98
C TYR A 108 -10.50 -7.16 -9.21
N GLN A 109 -10.67 -7.78 -10.36
CA GLN A 109 -9.86 -8.91 -10.76
C GLN A 109 -8.57 -8.40 -11.42
N HIS A 110 -7.42 -8.86 -10.96
CA HIS A 110 -6.14 -8.55 -11.57
C HIS A 110 -6.14 -9.01 -13.04
N ASP A 111 -5.76 -8.12 -13.96
CA ASP A 111 -5.57 -8.39 -15.38
C ASP A 111 -4.21 -9.05 -15.58
N ASP A 112 -4.15 -10.33 -15.19
CA ASP A 112 -2.96 -11.13 -15.34
C ASP A 112 -3.21 -12.31 -16.29
N PRO A 113 -2.66 -12.28 -17.51
CA PRO A 113 -2.71 -13.41 -18.42
C PRO A 113 -1.82 -14.59 -17.95
N SER A 114 -0.98 -14.40 -16.94
CA SER A 114 -0.03 -15.35 -16.37
C SER A 114 -0.34 -15.81 -14.95
N CYS A 115 -1.54 -15.51 -14.42
CA CYS A 115 -2.03 -15.94 -13.10
C CYS A 115 -2.32 -17.45 -13.07
N THR A 116 -1.30 -18.25 -13.41
CA THR A 116 -1.12 -19.64 -13.02
C THR A 116 -0.21 -19.62 -11.80
N LEU A 117 -0.78 -19.40 -10.61
CA LEU A 117 -0.08 -19.73 -9.37
C LEU A 117 0.00 -21.26 -9.30
N TYR A 118 1.13 -21.79 -9.81
CA TYR A 118 1.51 -23.20 -9.87
C TYR A 118 0.50 -24.13 -10.56
N LYS A 119 0.88 -24.65 -11.74
CA LYS A 119 0.22 -25.81 -12.35
C LYS A 119 0.21 -26.97 -11.35
N THR A 120 -0.96 -27.25 -10.77
CA THR A 120 -1.37 -28.54 -10.20
C THR A 120 -0.31 -29.26 -9.34
N THR A 121 -0.33 -29.06 -8.02
CA THR A 121 -0.14 -30.23 -7.15
C THR A 121 -1.41 -31.06 -7.28
N LYS A 122 -1.33 -32.19 -7.98
CA LYS A 122 -2.41 -33.19 -7.94
C LYS A 122 -2.55 -33.61 -6.47
N TRP A 123 -3.69 -33.33 -5.87
CA TRP A 123 -4.10 -34.04 -4.67
C TRP A 123 -4.36 -35.49 -5.09
N VAL A 124 -3.45 -36.39 -4.68
CA VAL A 124 -3.76 -37.81 -4.60
C VAL A 124 -4.57 -37.95 -3.32
N TYR A 125 -5.84 -38.31 -3.45
CA TYR A 125 -6.58 -38.85 -2.32
C TYR A 125 -6.02 -40.25 -2.07
N ASP A 126 -5.34 -40.45 -0.94
CA ASP A 126 -5.12 -41.80 -0.41
C ASP A 126 -6.46 -42.30 0.11
N ASP A 127 -7.24 -42.92 -0.77
CA ASP A 127 -8.39 -43.76 -0.43
C ASP A 127 -7.84 -45.12 0.03
N GLU A 128 -7.36 -45.19 1.28
CA GLU A 128 -7.23 -46.44 2.03
C GLU A 128 -7.89 -46.27 3.41
N GLU A 129 -9.21 -46.14 3.43
CA GLU A 129 -9.99 -46.73 4.51
C GLU A 129 -10.15 -48.24 4.23
N GLU A 130 -9.36 -49.10 4.86
CA GLU A 130 -9.91 -50.39 5.30
C GLU A 130 -9.26 -50.92 6.59
N LYS A 131 -10.02 -50.75 7.69
CA LYS A 131 -10.19 -51.66 8.84
C LYS A 131 -9.02 -52.00 9.76
N GLY A 132 -9.21 -51.56 11.01
CA GLY A 132 -9.49 -52.47 12.12
C GLY A 132 -8.28 -53.10 12.82
N GLU A 133 -8.09 -52.75 14.10
CA GLU A 133 -8.32 -53.64 15.25
C GLU A 133 -7.81 -53.00 16.54
N GLU A 134 -8.50 -53.29 17.63
CA GLU A 134 -8.24 -52.85 19.00
C GLU A 134 -6.92 -53.43 19.55
N ALA A 135 -6.21 -52.67 20.39
CA ALA A 135 -5.58 -53.22 21.59
C ALA A 135 -5.21 -52.11 22.58
N LYS A 136 -5.66 -52.29 23.83
CA LYS A 136 -5.27 -51.55 25.03
C LYS A 136 -3.78 -51.76 25.34
N ASP A 137 -3.11 -50.75 25.92
CA ASP A 137 -2.27 -51.02 27.10
C ASP A 137 -2.09 -49.75 27.96
N GLU A 138 -2.01 -50.01 29.26
CA GLU A 138 -2.05 -49.11 30.39
C GLU A 138 -0.61 -48.73 30.78
N SER A 139 -0.30 -47.45 31.02
CA SER A 139 0.87 -47.10 31.84
C SER A 139 0.79 -45.68 32.37
N LYS A 140 1.20 -45.56 33.63
CA LYS A 140 0.95 -44.51 34.61
C LYS A 140 2.28 -43.90 35.05
N CYS A 141 2.35 -42.57 35.16
CA CYS A 141 3.23 -41.79 36.06
C CYS A 141 2.88 -40.30 35.86
N GLU A 142 2.18 -39.59 36.76
CA GLU A 142 2.54 -39.07 38.10
C GLU A 142 3.66 -38.01 38.14
N GLY A 143 3.31 -36.80 38.64
CA GLY A 143 4.19 -35.69 39.07
C GLY A 143 3.83 -34.34 38.41
N ALA A 144 2.98 -33.46 38.99
CA ALA A 144 3.23 -32.44 40.04
C ALA A 144 4.38 -31.47 39.64
N ALA A 145 4.32 -30.14 39.68
CA ALA A 145 3.56 -29.10 40.41
C ALA A 145 3.65 -27.78 39.57
N ASP A 146 2.64 -26.89 39.51
CA ASP A 146 2.46 -25.68 40.35
C ASP A 146 3.69 -24.73 40.31
N THR A 147 3.67 -23.39 40.13
CA THR A 147 2.67 -22.32 40.37
C THR A 147 3.31 -21.00 39.84
N GLU A 148 2.49 -20.01 39.42
CA GLU A 148 2.62 -18.53 39.66
C GLU A 148 3.88 -17.75 39.16
N GLU A 149 3.93 -16.45 38.83
CA GLU A 149 3.05 -15.29 38.57
C GLU A 149 3.99 -14.12 38.09
N GLU A 150 3.40 -12.99 37.67
CA GLU A 150 3.92 -11.59 37.60
C GLU A 150 4.83 -11.20 36.39
N GLU A 151 4.49 -10.21 35.54
CA GLU A 151 4.52 -8.73 35.73
C GLU A 151 5.93 -8.20 36.09
N GLU A 152 6.53 -7.11 35.60
CA GLU A 152 6.22 -5.98 34.71
C GLU A 152 7.58 -5.21 34.45
N VAL A 153 7.57 -4.17 33.60
CA VAL A 153 8.49 -2.98 33.54
C VAL A 153 9.92 -3.14 32.97
N VAL A 154 10.21 -2.73 31.72
CA VAL A 154 10.71 -1.41 31.21
C VAL A 154 11.97 -0.86 31.92
N ASP A 155 13.09 -0.80 31.19
CA ASP A 155 14.02 0.34 31.16
C ASP A 155 15.01 0.16 29.98
N ASP A 156 14.83 0.95 28.91
CA ASP A 156 15.86 1.18 27.88
C ASP A 156 16.15 2.68 27.86
N ASP A 157 17.20 3.02 28.61
CA ASP A 157 17.89 4.31 28.71
C ASP A 157 18.65 4.51 27.37
N GLY A 158 18.34 5.50 26.54
CA GLY A 158 18.47 6.91 26.85
C GLY A 158 19.83 7.43 26.40
N GLY A 159 19.89 8.03 25.20
CA GLY A 159 20.96 8.98 24.83
C GLY A 159 21.61 8.77 23.46
N SER A 160 21.10 9.45 22.42
CA SER A 160 21.89 9.75 21.22
C SER A 160 21.70 11.22 20.86
N ASP A 161 22.56 12.03 21.48
CA ASP A 161 23.43 13.03 20.87
C ASP A 161 22.99 13.68 19.54
N TRP A 162 22.53 14.92 19.64
CA TRP A 162 22.52 15.88 18.54
C TRP A 162 23.08 17.19 19.08
N GLU A 163 24.41 17.32 19.01
CA GLU A 163 25.05 18.63 19.13
C GLU A 163 24.65 19.49 17.91
N ASP A 164 24.03 20.61 18.25
CA ASP A 164 23.58 21.72 17.41
C ASP A 164 24.67 22.80 17.57
N GLU A 165 25.50 23.00 16.55
CA GLU A 165 26.44 24.12 16.49
C GLU A 165 26.37 24.78 15.11
N ASP A 166 25.61 25.90 15.08
CA ASP A 166 25.98 27.21 14.56
C ASP A 166 26.67 27.33 13.19
N ASP A 167 25.90 27.72 12.18
CA ASP A 167 26.39 28.42 10.98
C ASP A 167 25.32 29.41 10.47
N GLU A 168 25.17 30.56 11.15
CA GLU A 168 24.45 31.73 10.63
C GLU A 168 25.22 33.03 10.88
N ASP A 169 26.28 33.27 10.11
CA ASP A 169 26.74 34.61 9.76
C ASP A 169 26.18 34.97 8.39
N CYS A 170 25.04 35.68 8.35
CA CYS A 170 24.56 36.31 7.12
C CYS A 170 24.21 37.78 7.39
N ASP A 171 25.11 38.64 6.92
CA ASP A 171 25.13 40.09 7.08
C ASP A 171 23.79 40.77 6.79
N CYS A 172 23.38 41.63 7.73
CA CYS A 172 22.32 42.59 7.55
C CYS A 172 22.86 43.87 6.87
N GLU A 173 22.58 44.06 5.58
CA GLU A 173 22.66 45.40 4.98
C GLU A 173 21.26 45.89 4.60
N THR A 174 20.74 46.75 5.46
CA THR A 174 19.54 47.55 5.25
C THR A 174 19.87 48.72 4.34
N VAL A 175 19.40 48.71 3.09
CA VAL A 175 19.30 49.94 2.27
C VAL A 175 17.83 50.30 2.05
N ARG A 176 17.40 51.34 2.78
CA ARG A 176 16.09 52.00 2.63
C ARG A 176 16.13 53.02 1.49
N ALA A 177 15.18 52.86 0.58
CA ALA A 177 14.36 53.88 -0.10
C ALA A 177 15.01 55.05 -0.86
N SER A 178 14.66 55.16 -2.15
CA SER A 178 13.67 56.18 -2.60
C SER A 178 13.37 56.08 -4.10
N ALA A 179 12.10 55.78 -4.42
CA ALA A 179 11.50 56.06 -5.71
C ALA A 179 10.62 57.31 -5.57
N ARG A 180 10.98 58.40 -6.27
CA ARG A 180 10.04 59.45 -6.67
C ARG A 180 10.38 59.90 -8.09
N LYS A 181 9.56 59.48 -9.05
CA LYS A 181 9.37 60.18 -10.32
C LYS A 181 8.24 61.19 -10.14
N ARG A 182 8.47 62.46 -10.49
CA ARG A 182 7.52 63.27 -11.27
C ARG A 182 8.16 64.61 -11.67
N SER A 183 8.39 64.73 -12.97
CA SER A 183 8.53 65.95 -13.74
C SER A 183 7.27 66.82 -13.65
N TYR A 184 7.43 68.14 -13.56
CA TYR A 184 6.56 69.11 -14.24
C TYR A 184 7.28 70.48 -14.31
N ALA A 185 7.25 71.05 -15.53
CA ALA A 185 7.45 72.43 -15.98
C ALA A 185 8.46 73.34 -15.26
#